data_AF-A0A804LC37-F1
#
_entry.id   AF-A0A804LC37-F1
#
_cell.length_a   1.000
_cell.length_b   1.000
_cell.length_c   1.000
_cell.angle_alpha   90.00
_cell.angle_beta   90.00
_cell.angle_gamma   90.00
#
_symmetry.space_group_name_H-M   'P 1'
#
loop_
_entity.id
_entity.type
_entity.pdbx_description
1 polymer ?
#
loop_
_entity_poly.entity_id
_entity_poly.type
_entity_poly.pdbx_seq_one_letter_code
_entity_poly.pdbx_strand_id
1 'polypeptide(L)'
;METVKSLLKPKPTPQQQLREWQRRLRNEGRNIDRQIRDVQREEKKVEKAIREAAKRNDMGSAKALAMEVVRSRKAVNRLYENKAQLNSISMHLGEIVGTNN
;
A
#
# COMPACT_ATOMS: atom_id res chain seq x y z
N MET A 1 -2.57 -34.19 -4.11
CA MET A 1 -1.13 -34.28 -3.73
C MET A 1 -0.65 -33.11 -2.86
N GLU A 2 -1.26 -31.92 -2.93
CA GLU A 2 -0.93 -30.76 -2.07
C GLU A 2 -1.24 -31.00 -0.58
N THR A 3 -2.40 -31.61 -0.28
CA THR A 3 -2.89 -31.88 1.09
C THR A 3 -2.05 -32.89 1.86
N VAL A 4 -1.50 -33.89 1.19
CA VAL A 4 -0.61 -34.90 1.81
C VAL A 4 0.77 -34.30 2.08
N LYS A 5 1.23 -33.37 1.22
CA LYS A 5 2.46 -32.60 1.44
C LYS A 5 2.35 -31.59 2.58
N SER A 6 1.17 -31.02 2.85
CA SER A 6 0.97 -30.10 3.98
C SER A 6 0.92 -30.80 5.33
N LEU A 7 0.51 -32.08 5.36
CA LEU A 7 0.50 -32.93 6.56
C LEU A 7 1.90 -33.36 7.02
N LEU A 8 2.86 -33.44 6.10
CA LEU A 8 4.24 -33.87 6.36
C LEU A 8 5.23 -32.71 6.62
N LYS A 9 4.79 -31.45 6.48
CA LYS A 9 5.64 -30.30 6.81
C LYS A 9 5.66 -30.10 8.33
N PRO A 10 6.84 -30.04 8.97
CA PRO A 10 6.94 -29.65 10.37
C PRO A 10 6.25 -28.30 10.57
N LYS A 11 5.47 -28.15 11.65
CA LYS A 11 4.91 -26.84 12.01
C LYS A 11 6.07 -25.84 12.12
N PRO A 12 5.98 -24.67 11.47
CA PRO A 12 7.06 -23.70 11.49
C PRO A 12 7.32 -23.25 12.92
N THR A 13 8.61 -23.14 13.28
CA THR A 13 8.99 -22.66 14.61
C THR A 13 8.55 -21.20 14.79
N PRO A 14 8.39 -20.71 16.02
CA PRO A 14 8.05 -19.30 16.27
C PRO A 14 9.00 -18.33 15.54
N GLN A 15 10.30 -18.66 15.49
CA GLN A 15 11.29 -17.87 14.76
C GLN A 15 11.08 -17.88 13.24
N GLN A 16 10.66 -19.01 12.66
CA GLN A 16 10.35 -19.09 11.22
C GLN A 16 9.08 -18.30 10.88
N GLN A 17 8.04 -18.39 11.71
CA GLN A 17 6.82 -17.59 11.57
C GLN A 17 7.12 -16.09 11.65
N LEU A 18 7.98 -15.70 12.59
CA LEU A 18 8.39 -14.32 12.80
C LEU A 18 9.13 -13.74 11.58
N ARG A 19 10.08 -14.49 11.02
CA ARG A 19 10.78 -14.13 9.77
C ARG A 19 9.82 -14.04 8.58
N GLU A 20 8.84 -14.93 8.50
CA GLU A 20 7.82 -14.91 7.45
C GLU A 20 6.96 -13.64 7.56
N TRP A 21 6.47 -13.30 8.75
CA TRP A 21 5.70 -12.08 8.99
C TRP A 21 6.51 -10.82 8.65
N GLN A 22 7.79 -10.74 9.05
CA GLN A 22 8.67 -9.64 8.64
C GLN A 22 8.83 -9.54 7.12
N ARG A 23 8.92 -10.67 6.41
CA ARG A 23 8.98 -10.68 4.94
C ARG A 23 7.67 -10.19 4.33
N ARG A 24 6.52 -10.63 4.85
CA ARG A 24 5.19 -10.21 4.40
C ARG A 24 4.98 -8.71 4.63
N LEU A 25 5.29 -8.18 5.81
CA LEU A 25 5.19 -6.75 6.12
C LEU A 25 6.04 -5.89 5.17
N ARG A 26 7.29 -6.29 4.90
CA ARG A 26 8.15 -5.59 3.92
C ARG A 26 7.58 -5.63 2.50
N ASN A 27 7.01 -6.76 2.09
CA ASN A 27 6.38 -6.88 0.78
C ASN A 27 5.14 -5.97 0.67
N GLU A 28 4.32 -5.92 1.71
CA GLU A 28 3.14 -5.06 1.75
C GLU A 28 3.51 -3.57 1.75
N GLY A 29 4.56 -3.18 2.51
CA GLY A 29 5.09 -1.82 2.47
C GLY A 29 5.51 -1.39 1.05
N ARG A 30 6.19 -2.27 0.30
CA ARG A 30 6.53 -2.00 -1.12
C ARG A 30 5.30 -1.96 -2.02
N ASN A 31 4.25 -2.73 -1.69
CA ASN A 31 3.00 -2.73 -2.44
C ASN A 31 2.27 -1.40 -2.29
N ILE A 32 2.17 -0.89 -1.06
CA ILE A 32 1.65 0.44 -0.77
C ILE A 32 2.44 1.52 -1.52
N ASP A 33 3.77 1.45 -1.52
CA ASP A 33 4.60 2.41 -2.28
C ASP A 33 4.34 2.39 -3.79
N ARG A 34 4.03 1.23 -4.36
CA ARG A 34 3.60 1.13 -5.77
C ARG A 34 2.24 1.77 -5.98
N GLN A 35 1.26 1.44 -5.14
CA GLN A 35 -0.09 2.01 -5.22
C GLN A 35 -0.07 3.53 -5.12
N ILE A 36 0.72 4.10 -4.19
CA ILE A 36 0.90 5.56 -4.07
C ILE A 36 1.43 6.14 -5.39
N ARG A 37 2.49 5.54 -5.96
CA ARG A 37 3.08 6.00 -7.23
C ARG A 37 2.10 5.92 -8.40
N ASP A 38 1.29 4.87 -8.45
CA ASP A 38 0.31 4.67 -9.52
C ASP A 38 -0.83 5.69 -9.42
N VAL A 39 -1.36 5.93 -8.21
CA VAL A 39 -2.39 6.95 -7.97
C VAL A 39 -1.87 8.35 -8.30
N GLN A 40 -0.66 8.70 -7.85
CA GLN A 40 -0.05 10.00 -8.15
C GLN A 40 0.20 10.20 -9.66
N ARG A 41 0.53 9.13 -10.39
CA ARG A 41 0.69 9.18 -11.85
C ARG A 41 -0.64 9.45 -12.53
N GLU A 42 -1.70 8.77 -12.10
CA GLU A 42 -3.04 8.96 -12.66
C GLU A 42 -3.59 10.35 -12.33
N GLU A 43 -3.35 10.85 -11.12
CA GLU A 43 -3.70 12.21 -10.70
C GLU A 43 -3.12 13.26 -11.67
N LYS A 44 -1.84 13.12 -12.05
CA LYS A 44 -1.21 14.02 -13.05
C LYS A 44 -1.88 14.00 -14.42
N LYS A 45 -2.47 12.87 -14.83
CA LYS A 45 -3.24 12.80 -16.09
C LYS A 45 -4.59 13.50 -15.94
N VAL A 46 -5.27 13.27 -14.81
CA VAL A 46 -6.53 13.94 -14.49
C VAL A 46 -6.34 15.46 -14.41
N GLU A 47 -5.25 15.95 -13.84
CA GLU A 47 -4.91 17.38 -13.82
C GLU A 47 -4.79 17.98 -15.23
N LYS A 48 -4.21 17.24 -16.19
CA LYS A 48 -4.17 17.66 -17.60
C LYS A 48 -5.57 17.70 -18.20
N ALA A 49 -6.38 16.66 -17.95
CA ALA A 49 -7.76 16.60 -18.42
C ALA A 49 -8.63 17.74 -17.86
N ILE A 50 -8.42 18.16 -16.61
CA ILE A 50 -9.08 19.34 -16.02
C ILE A 50 -8.73 20.59 -16.83
N ARG A 51 -7.45 20.82 -17.12
CA ARG A 51 -7.01 21.99 -17.89
C ARG A 51 -7.60 22.00 -19.30
N GLU A 52 -7.67 20.83 -19.95
CA GLU A 52 -8.28 20.68 -21.27
C GLU A 52 -9.78 20.93 -21.26
N ALA A 53 -10.51 20.39 -20.27
CA ALA A 53 -11.94 20.64 -20.10
C ALA A 53 -12.23 22.13 -19.86
N ALA A 54 -11.43 22.78 -19.00
CA ALA A 54 -11.53 24.22 -18.74
C ALA A 54 -11.27 25.05 -20.01
N LYS A 55 -10.27 24.69 -20.83
CA LYS A 55 -10.01 25.36 -22.12
C LYS A 55 -11.18 25.25 -23.10
N ARG A 56 -11.94 24.16 -23.05
CA ARG A 56 -13.17 23.96 -23.84
C ARG A 56 -14.39 24.62 -23.22
N ASN A 57 -14.23 25.39 -22.14
CA ASN A 57 -15.32 25.98 -21.36
C ASN A 57 -16.30 24.96 -20.77
N ASP A 58 -15.89 23.69 -20.65
CA ASP A 58 -16.65 22.63 -20.00
C ASP A 58 -16.33 22.59 -18.50
N MET A 59 -16.92 23.52 -17.77
CA MET A 59 -16.71 23.68 -16.34
C MET A 59 -17.37 22.56 -15.52
N GLY A 60 -18.39 21.89 -16.06
CA GLY A 60 -19.05 20.75 -15.43
C GLY A 60 -18.09 19.57 -15.29
N SER A 61 -17.47 19.17 -16.41
CA SER A 61 -16.46 18.11 -16.41
C SER A 61 -15.21 18.51 -15.62
N ALA A 62 -14.75 19.76 -15.75
CA ALA A 62 -13.59 20.23 -14.98
C ALA A 62 -13.81 20.11 -13.46
N LYS A 63 -15.01 20.47 -12.97
CA LYS A 63 -15.38 20.34 -11.55
C LYS A 63 -15.46 18.89 -11.11
N ALA A 64 -16.05 18.01 -11.92
CA ALA A 64 -16.14 16.58 -11.63
C ALA A 64 -14.74 15.95 -11.49
N LEU A 65 -13.85 16.21 -12.44
CA LEU A 65 -12.47 15.74 -12.42
C LEU A 65 -11.66 16.31 -11.25
N ALA A 66 -11.88 17.58 -10.89
CA ALA A 66 -11.23 18.19 -9.72
C ALA A 66 -11.63 17.53 -8.40
N MET A 67 -12.90 17.13 -8.24
CA MET A 67 -13.33 16.36 -7.06
C MET A 67 -12.63 15.00 -6.99
N GLU A 68 -12.40 14.35 -8.13
CA GLU A 68 -11.69 13.07 -8.18
C GLU A 68 -10.21 13.21 -7.75
N VAL A 69 -9.56 14.32 -8.11
CA VAL A 69 -8.20 14.64 -7.61
C VAL A 69 -8.20 14.76 -6.08
N VAL A 70 -9.17 15.46 -5.50
CA VAL A 70 -9.27 15.60 -4.02
C VAL A 70 -9.47 14.23 -3.35
N ARG A 71 -10.29 13.36 -3.93
CA ARG A 71 -10.51 11.99 -3.43
C ARG A 71 -9.25 11.14 -3.54
N SER A 72 -8.54 11.23 -4.67
CA SER A 72 -7.26 10.56 -4.90
C SER A 72 -6.22 10.95 -3.85
N ARG A 73 -6.08 12.25 -3.56
CA ARG A 73 -5.18 12.75 -2.51
C ARG A 73 -5.52 12.19 -1.13
N LYS A 74 -6.81 12.13 -0.78
CA LYS A 74 -7.27 11.51 0.47
C LYS A 74 -6.94 10.01 0.54
N ALA A 75 -7.05 9.29 -0.58
CA ALA A 75 -6.66 7.89 -0.66
C ALA A 75 -5.14 7.71 -0.47
N VAL A 76 -4.32 8.56 -1.09
CA VAL A 76 -2.86 8.57 -0.91
C VAL A 76 -2.47 8.84 0.54
N ASN A 77 -3.11 9.79 1.23
CA ASN A 77 -2.85 10.05 2.65
C ASN A 77 -3.13 8.82 3.52
N ARG A 78 -4.24 8.12 3.29
CA ARG A 78 -4.55 6.86 3.98
C ARG A 78 -3.51 5.77 3.71
N LEU A 79 -3.00 5.69 2.48
CA LEU A 79 -1.92 4.76 2.15
C LEU A 79 -0.62 5.09 2.91
N TYR A 80 -0.28 6.38 3.07
CA TYR A 80 0.84 6.78 3.91
C TYR A 80 0.64 6.43 5.39
N GLU A 81 -0.56 6.65 5.93
CA GLU A 81 -0.93 6.25 7.30
C GLU A 81 -0.78 4.73 7.49
N ASN A 82 -1.32 3.93 6.57
CA ASN A 82 -1.19 2.47 6.59
C ASN A 82 0.28 2.03 6.53
N LYS A 83 1.11 2.70 5.72
CA LYS A 83 2.55 2.42 5.67
C LYS A 83 3.22 2.70 7.01
N ALA A 84 2.89 3.82 7.67
CA ALA A 84 3.42 4.14 8.99
C ALA A 84 3.02 3.10 10.03
N GLN A 85 1.77 2.63 10.01
CA GLN A 85 1.29 1.55 10.87
C GLN A 85 2.04 0.24 10.63
N LEU A 86 2.24 -0.16 9.37
CA LEU A 86 3.03 -1.36 9.03
C LEU A 86 4.48 -1.26 9.52
N ASN A 87 5.10 -0.08 9.41
CA ASN A 87 6.45 0.15 9.92
C ASN A 87 6.50 0.00 11.45
N SER A 88 5.52 0.55 12.17
CA SER A 88 5.42 0.39 13.63
C SER A 88 5.29 -1.08 14.03
N ILE A 89 4.41 -1.84 13.37
CA ILE A 89 4.27 -3.29 13.61
C ILE A 89 5.60 -4.01 13.30
N SER A 90 6.26 -3.67 12.20
CA SER A 90 7.53 -4.28 11.82
C SER A 90 8.65 -4.00 12.83
N MET A 91 8.66 -2.81 13.47
CA MET A 91 9.61 -2.48 14.53
C MET A 91 9.38 -3.33 15.76
N HIS A 92 8.14 -3.38 16.24
CA HIS A 92 7.78 -4.19 17.40
C HIS A 92 8.10 -5.67 17.19
N LEU A 93 7.87 -6.15 15.96
CA LEU A 93 8.22 -7.51 15.57
C LEU A 93 9.73 -7.76 15.56
N GLY A 94 10.53 -6.74 15.21
CA GLY A 94 11.99 -6.79 15.28
C GLY A 94 12.52 -6.84 16.72
N GLU A 95 11.91 -6.10 17.64
CA GLU A 95 12.25 -6.12 19.07
C GLU A 95 12.06 -7.52 19.69
N ILE A 96 10.95 -8.19 19.34
CA ILE A 96 10.67 -9.56 19.78
C ILE A 96 11.73 -10.55 19.27
N VAL A 97 12.28 -10.36 18.06
CA VAL A 97 13.40 -11.20 17.58
C VAL A 97 14.66 -10.93 18.39
N GLY A 98 14.99 -9.65 18.62
CA GLY A 98 16.24 -9.23 19.24
C GLY A 98 16.35 -9.59 20.72
N THR A 99 15.22 -9.68 21.42
CA THR A 99 15.14 -10.05 22.85
C THR A 99 15.22 -11.56 23.12
N ASN A 100 15.09 -12.40 22.09
CA ASN A 100 15.15 -13.87 22.18
C ASN A 100 16.53 -14.46 21.83
N ASN A 101 17.59 -13.64 21.86
CA ASN A 101 18.99 -14.05 21.67
C ASN A 101 19.80 -13.86 22.95
#